data_AF-A0A7S0EFP1-F1
#
_entry.id   AF-A0A7S0EFP1-F1
#
_cell.length_a   1.000
_cell.length_b   1.000
_cell.length_c   1.000
_cell.angle_alpha   90.00
_cell.angle_beta   90.00
_cell.angle_gamma   90.00
#
_symmetry.space_group_name_H-M   'P 1'
#
loop_
_entity.id
_entity.type
_entity.pdbx_description
1 polymer ?
#
loop_
_entity_poly.entity_id
_entity_poly.type
_entity_poly.pdbx_seq_one_letter_code
_entity_poly.pdbx_strand_id
1 'polypeptide(L)'
;SPSPPPPSPPSPPMRPGYVQIAGAYYMIKSGSCGGGFVSTQSECEAAATALGLSDQTSAARSTSSSYPPGCHFQPGTYSYLYVYGSGSSGSCSSSRQCICMFTPPPPPPSP
;
A
#
# COMPACT_ATOMS: atom_id res chain seq x y z
N SER A 1 29.22 -0.58 -12.90
CA SER A 1 28.00 -1.40 -12.76
C SER A 1 27.42 -1.18 -11.37
N PRO A 2 26.13 -0.86 -11.21
CA PRO A 2 25.53 -0.81 -9.88
C PRO A 2 25.30 -2.24 -9.35
N SER A 3 25.60 -2.46 -8.07
CA SER A 3 25.43 -3.74 -7.39
C SER A 3 23.94 -4.09 -7.20
N PRO A 4 23.55 -5.38 -7.24
CA PRO A 4 22.18 -5.77 -6.92
C PRO A 4 21.86 -5.51 -5.43
N PRO A 5 20.60 -5.17 -5.09
CA PRO A 5 20.20 -5.00 -3.70
C PRO A 5 20.27 -6.35 -2.95
N PRO A 6 20.54 -6.33 -1.63
CA PRO A 6 20.62 -7.55 -0.83
C PRO A 6 19.26 -8.26 -0.70
N PRO A 7 19.23 -9.59 -0.53
CA PRO A 7 17.99 -10.34 -0.32
C PRO A 7 17.34 -9.99 1.02
N SER A 8 16.01 -9.86 1.03
CA SER A 8 15.23 -9.51 2.22
C SER A 8 15.23 -10.63 3.28
N PRO A 9 15.18 -10.30 4.58
CA PRO A 9 15.16 -11.29 5.65
C PRO A 9 13.85 -12.11 5.68
N PRO A 10 13.90 -13.36 6.18
CA PRO A 10 12.74 -14.25 6.23
C PRO A 10 11.70 -13.78 7.25
N SER A 11 10.42 -13.92 6.89
CA SER A 11 9.28 -13.48 7.72
C SER A 11 9.12 -14.34 9.00
N PRO A 12 8.72 -13.75 10.14
CA PRO A 12 8.49 -14.48 11.38
C PRO A 12 7.31 -15.46 11.28
N PRO A 13 7.33 -16.59 12.03
CA PRO A 13 6.32 -17.65 11.91
C PRO A 13 4.94 -17.21 12.48
N MET A 14 3.88 -17.46 11.70
CA MET A 14 2.49 -17.08 12.02
C MET A 14 1.75 -18.09 12.91
N ARG A 15 0.76 -17.62 13.68
CA ARG A 15 -0.19 -18.43 14.47
C ARG A 15 -1.37 -18.93 13.60
N PRO A 16 -2.02 -20.06 13.94
CA PRO A 16 -3.08 -20.65 13.12
C PRO A 16 -4.33 -19.76 13.10
N GLY A 17 -4.81 -19.38 11.91
CA GLY A 17 -6.07 -18.64 11.71
C GLY A 17 -5.96 -17.36 10.86
N TYR A 18 -4.75 -16.96 10.44
CA TYR A 18 -4.54 -15.78 9.61
C TYR A 18 -4.07 -16.20 8.21
N VAL A 19 -4.99 -16.19 7.25
CA VAL A 19 -4.71 -16.41 5.82
C VAL A 19 -3.93 -15.22 5.28
N GLN A 20 -2.60 -15.34 5.28
CA GLN A 20 -1.62 -14.51 4.56
C GLN A 20 -1.98 -13.02 4.43
N ILE A 21 -2.06 -12.35 5.57
CA ILE A 21 -2.08 -10.89 5.67
C ILE A 21 -0.65 -10.49 5.98
N ALA A 22 -0.04 -9.74 5.08
CA ALA A 22 1.27 -9.19 5.31
C ALA A 22 1.14 -7.97 6.26
N GLY A 23 0.96 -8.29 7.54
CA GLY A 23 1.06 -7.40 8.70
C GLY A 23 -0.05 -6.38 8.93
N ALA A 24 -0.47 -5.64 7.91
CA ALA A 24 -1.52 -4.63 8.02
C ALA A 24 -2.12 -4.22 6.67
N TYR A 25 -1.60 -4.70 5.54
CA TYR A 25 -1.94 -4.15 4.22
C TYR A 25 -2.83 -5.07 3.39
N TYR A 26 -3.74 -4.48 2.63
CA TYR A 26 -4.62 -5.16 1.68
C TYR A 26 -4.87 -4.30 0.45
N MET A 27 -5.24 -4.92 -0.68
CA MET A 27 -5.54 -4.20 -1.91
C MET A 27 -7.01 -4.23 -2.27
N ILE A 28 -7.52 -3.10 -2.77
CA ILE A 28 -8.88 -2.98 -3.29
C ILE A 28 -8.85 -2.49 -4.74
N LYS A 29 -9.77 -3.04 -5.55
CA LYS A 29 -9.92 -2.71 -6.97
C LYS A 29 -11.16 -1.83 -7.25
N SER A 30 -11.83 -1.38 -6.20
CA SER A 30 -13.04 -0.56 -6.25
C SER A 30 -13.25 0.11 -4.90
N GLY A 31 -13.83 1.32 -4.91
CA GLY A 31 -14.15 2.06 -3.68
C GLY A 31 -12.98 2.91 -3.18
N SER A 32 -12.81 2.97 -1.86
CA SER A 32 -11.79 3.78 -1.18
C SER A 32 -11.31 3.09 0.10
N CYS A 33 -10.06 3.33 0.49
CA CYS A 33 -9.48 2.83 1.74
C CYS A 33 -10.06 3.49 3.01
N GLY A 34 -10.92 4.51 2.86
CA GLY A 34 -11.49 5.24 4.00
C GLY A 34 -10.39 5.91 4.82
N GLY A 35 -10.31 5.62 6.12
CA GLY A 35 -9.26 6.11 7.01
C GLY A 35 -7.94 5.33 6.96
N GLY A 36 -7.91 4.19 6.27
CA GLY A 36 -6.74 3.31 6.17
C GLY A 36 -5.94 3.51 4.89
N PHE A 37 -5.80 4.74 4.38
CA PHE A 37 -4.98 4.98 3.20
C PHE A 37 -3.51 5.16 3.60
N VAL A 38 -2.62 4.54 2.84
CA VAL A 38 -1.18 4.68 3.03
C VAL A 38 -0.71 5.99 2.39
N SER A 39 -0.26 6.96 3.19
CA SER A 39 0.03 8.33 2.71
C SER A 39 1.51 8.61 2.49
N THR A 40 2.39 7.71 2.93
CA THR A 40 3.84 7.87 2.82
C THR A 40 4.43 6.91 1.79
N GLN A 41 5.51 7.32 1.13
CA GLN A 41 6.26 6.46 0.20
C GLN A 41 6.79 5.22 0.91
N SER A 42 7.44 5.40 2.06
CA SER A 42 8.04 4.31 2.83
C SER A 42 7.04 3.23 3.23
N GLU A 43 5.83 3.61 3.67
CA GLU A 43 4.78 2.62 3.96
C GLU A 43 4.22 1.98 2.68
N CYS A 44 4.12 2.72 1.59
CA CYS A 44 3.63 2.19 0.31
C CYS A 44 4.57 1.12 -0.24
N GLU A 45 5.88 1.36 -0.15
CA GLU A 45 6.93 0.40 -0.52
C GLU A 45 6.93 -0.80 0.41
N ALA A 46 6.84 -0.58 1.73
CA ALA A 46 6.71 -1.65 2.69
C ALA A 46 5.46 -2.51 2.41
N ALA A 47 4.33 -1.88 2.09
CA ALA A 47 3.10 -2.55 1.73
C ALA A 47 3.23 -3.32 0.40
N ALA A 48 3.89 -2.75 -0.60
CA ALA A 48 4.15 -3.41 -1.88
C ALA A 48 5.04 -4.65 -1.72
N THR A 49 6.11 -4.55 -0.92
CA THR A 49 6.96 -5.69 -0.56
C THR A 49 6.16 -6.74 0.21
N ALA A 50 5.36 -6.30 1.20
CA ALA A 50 4.52 -7.18 2.01
C ALA A 50 3.48 -7.93 1.15
N LEU A 51 2.91 -7.25 0.15
CA LEU A 51 1.93 -7.81 -0.79
C LEU A 51 2.58 -8.57 -1.97
N GLY A 52 3.91 -8.60 -2.07
CA GLY A 52 4.63 -9.30 -3.13
C GLY A 52 4.43 -8.69 -4.52
N LEU A 53 4.29 -7.37 -4.61
CA LEU A 53 4.10 -6.66 -5.87
C LEU A 53 5.38 -6.65 -6.72
N SER A 54 5.19 -6.61 -8.04
CA SER A 54 6.29 -6.57 -9.02
C SER A 54 7.07 -5.25 -8.97
N ASP A 55 6.39 -4.15 -8.65
CA ASP A 55 7.02 -2.87 -8.39
C ASP A 55 6.93 -2.56 -6.89
N GLN A 56 8.08 -2.24 -6.30
CA GLN A 56 8.26 -1.94 -4.89
C GLN A 56 8.83 -0.54 -4.67
N THR A 57 8.96 0.25 -5.74
CA THR A 57 9.47 1.62 -5.67
C THR A 57 8.32 2.59 -5.87
N SER A 58 7.99 3.37 -4.84
CA SER A 58 6.85 4.27 -4.91
C SER A 58 7.26 5.65 -5.43
N ALA A 59 6.40 6.27 -6.24
CA ALA A 59 6.56 7.65 -6.65
C ALA A 59 5.52 8.55 -5.96
N ALA A 60 5.98 9.48 -5.12
CA ALA A 60 5.12 10.51 -4.56
C ALA A 60 4.62 11.47 -5.65
N ARG A 61 3.32 11.74 -5.62
CA ARG A 61 2.63 12.74 -6.43
C ARG A 61 1.87 13.68 -5.49
N SER A 62 1.52 14.85 -6.00
CA SER A 62 0.77 15.87 -5.28
C SER A 62 -0.68 15.41 -5.03
N THR A 63 -1.67 16.22 -5.38
CA THR A 63 -3.08 15.83 -5.28
C THR A 63 -3.70 15.80 -6.67
N SER A 64 -4.65 14.90 -6.88
CA SER A 64 -5.41 14.85 -8.12
C SER A 64 -6.83 14.34 -7.89
N SER A 65 -7.81 15.00 -8.47
CA SER A 65 -9.21 14.56 -8.44
C SER A 65 -9.46 13.26 -9.20
N SER A 66 -8.56 12.90 -10.12
CA SER A 66 -8.67 11.69 -10.94
C SER A 66 -8.06 10.45 -10.28
N TYR A 67 -7.29 10.61 -9.20
CA TYR A 67 -6.52 9.53 -8.57
C TYR A 67 -6.96 9.31 -7.14
N PRO A 68 -6.95 8.06 -6.67
CA PRO A 68 -7.27 7.78 -5.28
C PRO A 68 -6.20 8.37 -4.35
N PRO A 69 -6.59 8.85 -3.17
CA PRO A 69 -5.63 9.26 -2.16
C PRO A 69 -4.84 8.07 -1.63
N GLY A 70 -3.58 8.32 -1.30
CA GLY A 70 -2.65 7.34 -0.78
C GLY A 70 -1.98 6.46 -1.83
N CYS A 71 -1.51 5.31 -1.38
CA CYS A 71 -0.77 4.33 -2.16
C CYS A 71 -1.70 3.57 -3.10
N HIS A 72 -1.35 3.51 -4.38
CA HIS A 72 -2.03 2.64 -5.34
C HIS A 72 -1.06 2.03 -6.34
N PHE A 73 -1.37 0.80 -6.72
CA PHE A 73 -0.67 0.00 -7.70
C PHE A 73 -1.41 0.07 -9.05
N GLN A 74 -0.66 0.38 -10.11
CA GLN A 74 -1.16 0.37 -11.47
C GLN A 74 -0.57 -0.82 -12.22
N PRO A 75 -1.34 -1.90 -12.42
CA PRO A 75 -0.90 -3.00 -13.27
C PRO A 75 -0.96 -2.60 -14.75
N GLY A 76 0.04 -3.01 -15.51
CA GLY A 76 0.13 -2.80 -16.96
C GLY A 76 1.31 -3.58 -17.53
N THR A 77 1.77 -3.20 -18.73
CA THR A 77 3.04 -3.71 -19.30
C THR A 77 4.22 -3.42 -18.37
N TYR A 78 4.16 -2.26 -17.72
CA TYR A 78 5.00 -1.91 -16.58
C TYR A 78 4.07 -1.64 -15.41
N SER A 79 4.35 -2.30 -14.28
CA SER A 79 3.69 -2.04 -13.02
C SER A 79 4.30 -0.79 -12.38
N TYR A 80 3.45 0.13 -11.91
CA TYR A 80 3.89 1.33 -11.22
C TYR A 80 3.19 1.49 -9.87
N LEU A 81 3.95 1.91 -8.88
CA LEU A 81 3.48 2.22 -7.54
C LEU A 81 3.49 3.74 -7.32
N TYR A 82 2.34 4.32 -6.97
CA TYR A 82 2.22 5.76 -6.73
C TYR A 82 1.62 6.06 -5.37
N VAL A 83 2.04 7.18 -4.77
CA VAL A 83 1.46 7.73 -3.55
C VAL A 83 0.93 9.12 -3.83
N TYR A 84 -0.38 9.29 -3.70
CA TYR A 84 -1.04 10.59 -3.83
C TYR A 84 -1.40 11.17 -2.46
N GLY A 85 -1.32 12.49 -2.34
CA GLY A 85 -1.73 13.18 -1.12
C GLY A 85 -3.22 13.04 -0.80
N SER A 86 -3.58 13.26 0.46
CA SER A 86 -4.95 13.15 1.00
C SER A 86 -5.97 14.10 0.37
N GLY A 87 -5.53 15.14 -0.35
CA GLY A 87 -6.40 16.01 -1.14
C GLY A 87 -6.86 15.41 -2.47
N SER A 88 -6.48 14.17 -2.77
CA SER A 88 -6.96 13.42 -3.94
C SER A 88 -8.32 12.77 -3.63
N SER A 89 -9.24 12.80 -4.59
CA SER A 89 -10.63 12.36 -4.40
C SER A 89 -11.08 11.29 -5.40
N GLY A 90 -10.15 10.77 -6.20
CA GLY A 90 -10.43 9.66 -7.09
C GLY A 90 -10.74 8.37 -6.33
N SER A 91 -11.18 7.36 -7.07
CA SER A 91 -11.52 6.06 -6.51
C SER A 91 -10.56 4.97 -6.98
N CYS A 92 -10.46 3.93 -6.18
CA CYS A 92 -9.73 2.71 -6.53
C CYS A 92 -10.43 2.03 -7.70
N SER A 93 -9.66 1.45 -8.61
CA SER A 93 -10.17 0.75 -9.79
C SER A 93 -9.25 -0.41 -10.16
N SER A 94 -9.65 -1.26 -11.11
CA SER A 94 -8.81 -2.36 -11.62
C SER A 94 -7.44 -1.89 -12.13
N SER A 95 -7.39 -0.67 -12.69
CA SER A 95 -6.19 0.00 -13.19
C SER A 95 -5.47 0.83 -12.13
N ARG A 96 -6.10 1.08 -10.97
CA ARG A 96 -5.58 1.86 -9.83
C ARG A 96 -5.96 1.14 -8.55
N GLN A 97 -5.28 0.04 -8.30
CA GLN A 97 -5.57 -0.83 -7.18
C GLN A 97 -5.00 -0.17 -5.92
N CYS A 98 -5.85 0.34 -5.05
CA CYS A 98 -5.36 1.01 -3.86
C CYS A 98 -4.81 -0.01 -2.88
N ILE A 99 -3.73 0.37 -2.21
CA ILE A 99 -3.16 -0.38 -1.10
C ILE A 99 -3.60 0.34 0.17
N CYS A 100 -4.46 -0.35 0.89
CA CYS A 100 -5.01 0.10 2.15
C CYS A 100 -4.28 -0.58 3.31
N MET A 101 -4.32 0.05 4.48
CA MET A 101 -3.92 -0.52 5.74
C MET A 101 -5.14 -0.75 6.65
N PHE A 102 -5.10 -1.80 7.45
CA PHE A 102 -5.96 -1.93 8.61
C PHE A 102 -5.44 -0.97 9.68
N THR A 103 -6.17 0.11 9.90
CA THR A 103 -5.92 0.96 11.07
C THR A 103 -6.35 0.17 12.31
N PRO A 104 -5.45 -0.12 13.27
CA PRO A 104 -5.89 -0.66 14.55
C PRO A 104 -6.87 0.33 15.21
N PRO A 105 -7.84 -0.16 16.00
CA PRO A 105 -8.70 0.73 16.76
C PRO A 105 -7.81 1.65 17.63
N PRO A 106 -8.19 2.93 17.83
CA PRO A 106 -7.44 3.81 18.71
C PRO A 106 -7.29 3.15 20.08
N PRO A 107 -6.12 3.28 20.75
CA PRO A 107 -5.96 2.74 22.09
C PRO A 107 -7.05 3.32 23.01
N PRO A 108 -7.60 2.52 23.95
CA PRO A 108 -8.55 3.06 24.91
C PRO A 108 -7.92 4.25 25.64
N PRO A 109 -8.69 5.30 25.97
CA PRO A 109 -8.15 6.44 26.70
C PRO A 109 -7.52 5.96 28.01
N SER A 110 -6.26 6.31 28.24
CA SER A 110 -5.58 6.07 29.51
C SER A 110 -6.37 6.76 30.64
N PRO A 111 -6.68 6.07 31.76
CA PRO A 111 -7.40 6.67 32.90
C PRO A 111 -6.57 7.73 33.63
#